data_AF-A0A6I5WCD9-F1
#
_entry.id   AF-A0A6I5WCD9-F1
#
_cell.length_a   1.000
_cell.length_b   1.000
_cell.length_c   1.000
_cell.angle_alpha   90.00
_cell.angle_beta   90.00
_cell.angle_gamma   90.00
#
_symmetry.space_group_name_H-M   'P 1'
#
loop_
_entity.id
_entity.type
_entity.pdbx_description
1 polymer ?
#
loop_
_entity_poly.entity_id
_entity_poly.type
_entity_poly.pdbx_seq_one_letter_code
_entity_poly.pdbx_strand_id
1 'polypeptide(L)'
;MIEAMRERMGDAGTSLVRSGAARSFEISDEDSGLRLRVFRAGDGATATATMTETTEVYFVDLGNGYKMVRTAYDDEDKLAVLDDFLEAVRVFIEGNYYEEIGKRNGRVVSRRMYFDGSGGAYWLSASLGLRAAFRRLLGYQKSVVRSPKR
;
A
#
# COMPACT_ATOMS: atom_id res chain seq x y z
N MET A 1 14.10 15.62 -11.07
CA MET A 1 13.46 14.31 -10.84
C MET A 1 12.79 14.25 -9.47
N ILE A 2 13.53 14.38 -8.36
CA ILE A 2 12.96 14.34 -6.99
C ILE A 2 11.82 15.35 -6.79
N GLU A 3 11.97 16.60 -7.26
CA GLU A 3 10.88 17.59 -7.16
C GLU A 3 9.61 17.19 -7.92
N ALA A 4 9.73 16.57 -9.10
CA ALA A 4 8.58 16.07 -9.84
C ALA A 4 7.90 14.89 -9.10
N MET A 5 8.68 14.04 -8.43
CA MET A 5 8.16 12.96 -7.59
C MET A 5 7.44 13.53 -6.35
N ARG A 6 7.99 14.59 -5.74
CA ARG A 6 7.36 15.31 -4.63
C ARG A 6 6.04 15.94 -5.04
N GLU A 7 6.00 16.62 -6.17
CA GLU A 7 4.78 17.21 -6.72
C GLU A 7 3.71 16.14 -6.91
N ARG A 8 4.04 15.00 -7.55
CA ARG A 8 3.12 13.87 -7.70
C ARG A 8 2.61 13.31 -6.37
N MET A 9 3.49 13.14 -5.39
CA MET A 9 3.09 12.71 -4.04
C MET A 9 2.15 13.73 -3.37
N GLY A 10 2.43 15.02 -3.55
CA GLY A 10 1.61 16.13 -3.05
C GLY A 10 0.24 16.18 -3.68
N ASP A 11 0.15 15.99 -4.99
CA ASP A 11 -1.10 15.94 -5.74
C ASP A 11 -1.96 14.76 -5.30
N ALA A 12 -1.36 13.57 -5.15
CA ALA A 12 -2.06 12.38 -4.67
C ALA A 12 -2.60 12.58 -3.24
N GLY A 13 -1.78 13.10 -2.32
CA GLY A 13 -2.20 13.40 -0.94
C GLY A 13 -3.31 14.44 -0.88
N THR A 14 -3.17 15.52 -1.65
CA THR A 14 -4.17 16.61 -1.74
C THR A 14 -5.48 16.11 -2.31
N SER A 15 -5.44 15.30 -3.36
CA SER A 15 -6.62 14.69 -3.97
C SER A 15 -7.39 13.83 -2.97
N LEU A 16 -6.69 13.01 -2.17
CA LEU A 16 -7.29 12.15 -1.15
C LEU A 16 -7.92 12.93 0.02
N VAL A 17 -7.32 14.04 0.43
CA VAL A 17 -7.92 14.92 1.44
C VAL A 17 -9.13 15.64 0.87
N ARG A 18 -9.03 16.14 -0.36
CA ARG A 18 -10.12 16.86 -1.04
C ARG A 18 -11.35 15.97 -1.28
N SER A 19 -11.14 14.68 -1.57
CA SER A 19 -12.24 13.72 -1.71
C SER A 19 -12.88 13.31 -0.38
N GLY A 20 -12.26 13.64 0.76
CA GLY A 20 -12.70 13.24 2.10
C GLY A 20 -12.27 11.81 2.49
N ALA A 21 -11.54 11.09 1.63
CA ALA A 21 -11.04 9.76 1.95
C ALA A 21 -9.93 9.81 3.03
N ALA A 22 -9.08 10.84 2.98
CA ALA A 22 -8.06 11.12 3.97
C ALA A 22 -8.43 12.32 4.86
N ARG A 23 -8.03 12.28 6.12
CA ARG A 23 -8.09 13.46 7.02
C ARG A 23 -6.93 14.42 6.81
N SER A 24 -5.76 13.88 6.45
CA SER A 24 -4.52 14.63 6.28
C SER A 24 -3.50 13.77 5.55
N PHE A 25 -2.44 14.41 5.06
CA PHE A 25 -1.23 13.76 4.56
C PHE A 25 0.01 14.55 5.00
N GLU A 26 1.15 13.88 5.00
CA GLU A 26 2.47 14.43 5.32
C GLU A 26 3.44 14.02 4.20
N ILE A 27 4.29 14.96 3.80
CA ILE A 27 5.46 14.68 2.97
C ILE A 27 6.69 15.03 3.79
N SER A 28 7.60 14.08 3.91
CA SER A 28 8.85 14.25 4.64
C SER A 28 10.03 13.84 3.77
N ASP A 29 11.09 14.65 3.87
CA ASP A 29 12.44 14.27 3.46
C ASP A 29 13.08 13.56 4.63
N GLU A 30 13.29 12.25 4.50
CA GLU A 30 14.08 11.49 5.47
C GLU A 30 15.48 11.27 4.89
N ASP A 31 16.48 11.01 5.73
CA ASP A 31 17.90 10.76 5.33
C ASP A 31 18.08 9.60 4.31
N SER A 32 17.01 8.88 4.01
CA SER A 32 17.00 7.77 3.06
C SER A 32 16.12 8.02 1.83
N GLY A 33 15.43 9.16 1.75
CA GLY A 33 14.64 9.55 0.58
C GLY A 33 13.33 10.27 0.91
N LEU A 34 12.43 10.30 -0.08
CA LEU A 34 11.17 11.02 -0.02
C LEU A 34 10.04 10.10 0.43
N ARG A 35 9.23 10.54 1.39
CA ARG A 35 8.10 9.77 1.92
C ARG A 35 6.80 10.58 1.88
N LEU A 36 5.76 9.95 1.34
CA LEU A 36 4.37 10.33 1.50
C LEU A 36 3.71 9.45 2.56
N ARG A 37 3.04 10.05 3.54
CA ARG A 37 2.19 9.38 4.52
C ARG A 37 0.79 9.95 4.47
N VAL A 38 -0.22 9.09 4.35
CA VAL A 38 -1.64 9.48 4.27
C VAL A 38 -2.43 8.84 5.41
N PHE A 39 -3.31 9.61 6.03
CA PHE A 39 -4.14 9.16 7.15
C PHE A 39 -5.62 9.10 6.74
N ARG A 40 -6.24 7.93 6.83
CA ARG A 40 -7.66 7.74 6.49
C ARG A 40 -8.59 8.47 7.46
N ALA A 41 -9.66 9.09 6.95
CA ALA A 41 -10.57 9.94 7.73
C ALA A 41 -11.44 9.17 8.76
N GLY A 42 -11.73 7.89 8.53
CA GLY A 42 -12.66 7.12 9.36
C GLY A 42 -12.05 6.39 10.57
N ASP A 43 -10.93 5.71 10.37
CA ASP A 43 -10.30 4.82 11.36
C ASP A 43 -8.85 5.23 11.70
N GLY A 44 -8.33 6.26 11.04
CA GLY A 44 -6.94 6.69 11.19
C GLY A 44 -5.93 5.70 10.61
N ALA A 45 -6.35 4.73 9.80
CA ALA A 45 -5.42 3.83 9.13
C ALA A 45 -4.46 4.61 8.24
N THR A 46 -3.20 4.21 8.25
CA THR A 46 -2.13 4.92 7.55
C THR A 46 -1.68 4.15 6.33
N ALA A 47 -1.38 4.86 5.24
CA ALA A 47 -0.66 4.33 4.09
C ALA A 47 0.58 5.17 3.83
N THR A 48 1.69 4.53 3.50
CA THR A 48 2.98 5.18 3.27
C THR A 48 3.56 4.72 1.94
N ALA A 49 3.96 5.66 1.10
CA ALA A 49 4.82 5.42 -0.06
C ALA A 49 6.17 6.10 0.21
N THR A 50 7.26 5.39 0.00
CA THR A 50 8.63 5.91 0.18
C THR A 50 9.45 5.59 -1.06
N MET A 51 10.26 6.53 -1.50
CA MET A 51 11.23 6.37 -2.57
C MET A 51 12.60 6.75 -2.01
N THR A 52 13.65 5.99 -2.34
CA THR A 52 15.01 6.33 -1.91
C THR A 52 15.52 7.60 -2.57
N GLU A 53 16.55 8.23 -1.99
CA GLU A 53 17.21 9.39 -2.60
C GLU A 53 17.69 9.12 -4.04
N THR A 54 18.17 7.89 -4.29
CA THR A 54 18.60 7.45 -5.63
C THR A 54 17.46 7.33 -6.62
N THR A 55 16.20 7.39 -6.17
CA THR A 55 14.98 7.13 -6.97
C THR A 55 14.93 5.72 -7.54
N GLU A 56 15.68 4.78 -7.00
CA GLU A 56 15.77 3.42 -7.57
C GLU A 56 14.99 2.39 -6.78
N VAL A 57 14.71 2.66 -5.50
CA VAL A 57 14.02 1.71 -4.62
C VAL A 57 12.80 2.38 -4.04
N TYR A 58 11.67 1.69 -4.17
CA TYR A 58 10.37 2.15 -3.75
C TYR A 58 9.81 1.18 -2.72
N PHE A 59 9.19 1.73 -1.68
CA PHE A 59 8.50 0.99 -0.64
C PHE A 59 7.06 1.48 -0.55
N VAL A 60 6.12 0.56 -0.38
CA VAL A 60 4.76 0.88 0.03
C VAL A 60 4.41 0.07 1.27
N ASP A 61 3.86 0.74 2.27
CA ASP A 61 3.35 0.15 3.51
C ASP A 61 1.89 0.57 3.70
N LEU A 62 0.98 -0.40 3.69
CA LEU A 62 -0.46 -0.17 3.82
C LEU A 62 -0.93 -0.75 5.15
N GLY A 63 -1.36 0.15 6.04
CA GLY A 63 -1.66 -0.16 7.44
C GLY A 63 -0.44 -0.70 8.17
N ASN A 64 -0.65 -1.72 9.01
CA ASN A 64 0.41 -2.40 9.76
C ASN A 64 0.72 -3.80 9.19
N GLY A 65 0.32 -4.07 7.94
CA GLY A 65 0.20 -5.45 7.46
C GLY A 65 0.83 -5.73 6.12
N TYR A 66 0.76 -4.79 5.17
CA TYR A 66 1.04 -5.06 3.77
C TYR A 66 2.20 -4.21 3.29
N LYS A 67 3.25 -4.89 2.84
CA LYS A 67 4.47 -4.24 2.39
C LYS A 67 4.84 -4.73 1.00
N MET A 68 5.29 -3.82 0.16
CA MET A 68 5.88 -4.16 -1.14
C MET A 68 7.10 -3.28 -1.38
N VAL A 69 8.07 -3.87 -2.08
CA VAL A 69 9.30 -3.22 -2.51
C VAL A 69 9.44 -3.44 -4.00
N ARG A 70 9.77 -2.39 -4.75
CA ARG A 70 10.10 -2.48 -6.18
C ARG A 70 11.33 -1.64 -6.46
N THR A 71 12.09 -2.07 -7.46
CA THR A 71 13.21 -1.32 -8.00
C THR A 71 12.91 -0.86 -9.41
N ALA A 72 13.39 0.33 -9.78
CA ALA A 72 13.30 0.89 -11.13
C ALA A 72 14.60 1.64 -11.45
N TYR A 73 15.09 1.53 -12.69
CA TYR A 73 16.42 2.04 -13.04
C TYR A 73 16.39 3.13 -14.10
N ASP A 74 15.53 3.02 -15.11
CA ASP A 74 15.27 4.10 -16.07
C ASP A 74 14.15 5.04 -15.58
N ASP A 75 14.12 6.25 -16.14
CA ASP A 75 13.25 7.32 -15.66
C ASP A 75 11.76 7.09 -15.96
N GLU A 76 11.43 6.34 -17.02
CA GLU A 76 10.05 6.00 -17.36
C GLU A 76 9.49 4.97 -16.36
N ASP A 77 10.26 3.92 -16.09
CA ASP A 77 9.93 2.90 -15.09
C ASP A 77 9.82 3.50 -13.68
N LYS A 78 10.68 4.46 -13.33
CA LYS A 78 10.64 5.14 -12.03
C LYS A 78 9.33 5.88 -11.79
N LEU A 79 8.82 6.58 -12.81
CA LEU A 79 7.55 7.27 -12.73
C LEU A 79 6.39 6.28 -12.67
N ALA A 80 6.42 5.24 -13.49
CA ALA A 80 5.39 4.19 -13.50
C ALA A 80 5.31 3.46 -12.15
N VAL A 81 6.45 3.11 -11.55
CA VAL A 81 6.49 2.45 -10.23
C VAL A 81 5.96 3.36 -9.13
N LEU A 82 6.28 4.67 -9.18
CA LEU A 82 5.70 5.61 -8.22
C LEU A 82 4.18 5.69 -8.38
N ASP A 83 3.68 5.82 -9.61
CA ASP A 83 2.25 5.91 -9.88
C ASP A 83 1.49 4.66 -9.42
N ASP A 84 2.05 3.46 -9.66
CA ASP A 84 1.50 2.20 -9.14
C ASP A 84 1.39 2.21 -7.61
N PHE A 85 2.38 2.78 -6.92
CA PHE A 85 2.41 2.83 -5.46
C PHE A 85 1.43 3.87 -4.91
N LEU A 86 1.33 5.03 -5.57
CA LEU A 86 0.34 6.06 -5.25
C LEU A 86 -1.08 5.55 -5.49
N GLU A 87 -1.28 4.74 -6.53
CA GLU A 87 -2.55 4.07 -6.78
C GLU A 87 -2.88 3.07 -5.66
N ALA A 88 -1.92 2.26 -5.22
CA ALA A 88 -2.11 1.34 -4.10
C ALA A 88 -2.47 2.08 -2.80
N VAL A 89 -1.82 3.23 -2.54
CA VAL A 89 -2.15 4.13 -1.43
C VAL A 89 -3.58 4.65 -1.58
N ARG A 90 -3.97 5.13 -2.76
CA ARG A 90 -5.32 5.64 -3.04
C ARG A 90 -6.38 4.59 -2.77
N VAL A 91 -6.28 3.44 -3.42
CA VAL A 91 -7.26 2.35 -3.32
C VAL A 91 -7.36 1.85 -1.88
N PHE A 92 -6.23 1.75 -1.16
CA PHE A 92 -6.25 1.44 0.26
C PHE A 92 -7.00 2.51 1.04
N ILE A 93 -6.61 3.79 0.95
CA ILE A 93 -7.20 4.87 1.76
C ILE A 93 -8.71 5.00 1.51
N GLU A 94 -9.16 4.86 0.27
CA GLU A 94 -10.58 4.87 -0.11
C GLU A 94 -11.36 3.62 0.36
N GLY A 95 -10.65 2.53 0.71
CA GLY A 95 -11.31 1.27 1.08
C GLY A 95 -11.82 0.47 -0.12
N ASN A 96 -11.29 0.72 -1.32
CA ASN A 96 -11.67 0.05 -2.56
C ASN A 96 -10.94 -1.30 -2.74
N TYR A 97 -10.94 -2.16 -1.72
CA TYR A 97 -10.24 -3.44 -1.72
C TYR A 97 -10.99 -4.53 -0.95
N TYR A 98 -10.60 -5.78 -1.18
CA TYR A 98 -11.01 -6.90 -0.34
C TYR A 98 -9.80 -7.71 0.13
N GLU A 99 -9.94 -8.36 1.28
CA GLU A 99 -8.92 -9.22 1.87
C GLU A 99 -9.35 -10.69 1.79
N GLU A 100 -8.45 -11.55 1.34
CA GLU A 100 -8.54 -13.00 1.60
C GLU A 100 -7.74 -13.31 2.86
N ILE A 101 -8.45 -13.75 3.90
CA ILE A 101 -7.86 -14.18 5.16
C ILE A 101 -7.90 -15.70 5.22
N GLY A 102 -6.72 -16.30 5.30
CA GLY A 102 -6.54 -17.71 5.60
C GLY A 102 -6.42 -17.94 7.10
N LYS A 103 -7.29 -18.76 7.69
CA LYS A 103 -7.28 -19.13 9.11
C LYS A 103 -7.01 -20.62 9.32
N ARG A 104 -6.29 -20.95 10.39
CA ARG A 104 -6.09 -22.32 10.88
C ARG A 104 -6.17 -22.34 12.40
N ASN A 105 -7.04 -23.20 12.95
CA ASN A 105 -7.30 -23.30 14.40
C ASN A 105 -7.58 -21.92 15.03
N GLY A 106 -8.46 -21.12 14.39
CA GLY A 106 -8.81 -19.76 14.84
C GLY A 106 -7.74 -18.68 14.60
N ARG A 107 -6.54 -19.03 14.12
CA ARG A 107 -5.43 -18.09 13.91
C ARG A 107 -5.25 -17.72 12.44
N VAL A 108 -4.98 -16.46 12.14
CA VAL A 108 -4.66 -16.00 10.79
C VAL A 108 -3.27 -16.50 10.38
N VAL A 109 -3.19 -17.22 9.27
CA VAL A 109 -1.96 -17.79 8.68
C VAL A 109 -1.68 -17.26 7.29
N SER A 110 -2.69 -16.70 6.61
CA SER A 110 -2.55 -15.98 5.36
C SER A 110 -3.42 -14.74 5.38
N ARG A 111 -2.95 -13.66 4.78
CA ARG A 111 -3.72 -12.46 4.53
C ARG A 111 -3.23 -11.86 3.23
N ARG A 112 -4.13 -11.70 2.26
CA ARG A 112 -3.88 -11.09 0.96
C ARG A 112 -4.88 -9.97 0.73
N MET A 113 -4.42 -8.82 0.30
CA MET A 113 -5.26 -7.71 -0.15
C MET A 113 -5.32 -7.74 -1.67
N TYR A 114 -6.52 -7.63 -2.23
CA TYR A 114 -6.77 -7.51 -3.66
C TYR A 114 -7.44 -6.16 -3.90
N PHE A 115 -6.89 -5.40 -4.84
CA PHE A 115 -7.37 -4.07 -5.17
C PHE A 115 -8.44 -4.15 -6.27
N ASP A 116 -9.59 -3.50 -6.02
CA ASP A 116 -10.64 -3.32 -7.03
C ASP A 116 -10.36 -2.00 -7.76
N GLY A 117 -9.30 -1.95 -8.59
CA GLY A 117 -8.82 -0.74 -9.27
C GLY A 117 -8.61 -0.92 -10.78
N SER A 118 -8.51 0.19 -11.52
CA SER A 118 -8.42 0.23 -12.98
C SER A 118 -7.07 -0.26 -13.57
N GLY A 119 -6.06 -0.51 -12.74
CA GLY A 119 -4.71 -0.95 -13.15
C GLY A 119 -4.52 -2.47 -13.26
N GLY A 120 -5.59 -3.27 -13.16
CA GLY A 120 -5.52 -4.73 -13.13
C GLY A 120 -5.49 -5.29 -11.70
N ALA A 121 -5.86 -6.57 -11.56
CA ALA A 121 -5.96 -7.23 -10.26
C ALA A 121 -4.57 -7.57 -9.70
N TYR A 122 -3.89 -6.60 -9.07
CA TYR A 122 -2.69 -6.86 -8.28
C TYR A 122 -3.07 -7.13 -6.81
N TRP A 123 -2.24 -7.94 -6.14
CA TRP A 123 -2.47 -8.32 -4.74
C TRP A 123 -1.22 -8.14 -3.88
N LEU A 124 -1.41 -7.77 -2.62
CA LEU A 124 -0.36 -7.70 -1.61
C LEU A 124 -0.54 -8.80 -0.57
N SER A 125 0.55 -9.47 -0.20
CA SER A 125 0.55 -10.40 0.92
C SER A 125 1.06 -9.73 2.18
N ALA A 126 0.42 -9.98 3.31
CA ALA A 126 0.95 -9.56 4.58
C ALA A 126 2.22 -10.36 4.95
N SER A 127 3.22 -9.67 5.49
CA SER A 127 4.44 -10.29 6.01
C SER A 127 4.16 -11.00 7.33
N LEU A 128 3.75 -12.28 7.27
CA LEU A 128 3.36 -13.07 8.47
C LEU A 128 4.49 -13.94 9.05
N GLY A 129 5.73 -13.79 8.56
CA GLY A 129 6.91 -14.52 9.03
C GLY A 129 6.94 -16.01 8.68
N LEU A 130 8.07 -16.68 8.95
CA LEU A 130 8.34 -18.07 8.53
C LEU A 130 7.32 -19.08 9.08
N ARG A 131 6.86 -18.89 10.33
CA ARG A 131 5.89 -19.77 10.98
C ARG A 131 4.53 -19.78 10.27
N ALA A 132 4.11 -18.65 9.70
CA ALA A 132 2.87 -18.59 8.93
C ALA A 132 3.03 -19.31 7.59
N ALA A 133 4.20 -19.21 6.94
CA ALA A 133 4.49 -19.92 5.69
C ALA A 133 4.38 -21.44 5.85
N PHE A 134 4.98 -22.02 6.90
CA PHE A 134 4.84 -23.45 7.21
C PHE A 134 3.39 -23.86 7.49
N ARG A 135 2.61 -23.02 8.18
CA ARG A 135 1.19 -23.31 8.45
C ARG A 135 0.32 -23.28 7.19
N ARG A 136 0.70 -22.50 6.16
CA ARG A 136 0.00 -22.46 4.86
C ARG A 136 0.12 -23.76 4.06
N LEU A 137 1.26 -24.45 4.14
CA LEU A 137 1.53 -25.69 3.38
C LEU A 137 0.64 -26.87 3.78
N LEU A 138 0.12 -26.85 5.00
CA LEU A 138 -0.63 -27.96 5.61
C LEU A 138 -2.16 -27.76 5.56
N GLY A 139 -2.64 -26.87 4.68
CA GLY A 139 -4.07 -26.54 4.52
C GLY A 139 -4.59 -25.51 5.53
N TYR A 140 -5.50 -24.63 5.08
CA TYR A 140 -6.16 -23.61 5.90
C TYR A 140 -7.54 -23.25 5.31
N GLN A 141 -8.43 -22.72 6.15
CA GLN A 141 -9.74 -22.21 5.74
C GLN A 141 -9.60 -20.79 5.19
N LYS A 142 -10.30 -20.47 4.10
CA LYS A 142 -10.30 -19.15 3.48
C LYS A 142 -11.59 -18.39 3.76
N SER A 143 -11.48 -17.10 4.02
CA SER A 143 -12.61 -16.18 4.12
C SER A 143 -12.28 -14.89 3.37
N VAL A 144 -13.25 -14.35 2.64
CA VAL A 144 -13.13 -13.04 1.97
C VAL A 144 -13.80 -11.99 2.84
N VAL A 145 -13.09 -10.89 3.10
CA VAL A 145 -13.57 -9.73 3.86
C VAL A 145 -13.48 -8.52 2.94
N ARG A 146 -14.59 -7.85 2.67
CA ARG A 146 -14.58 -6.59 1.92
C ARG A 146 -14.35 -5.43 2.88
N SER A 147 -13.51 -4.48 2.49
CA SER A 147 -13.43 -3.22 3.21
C SER A 147 -14.76 -2.48 3.07
N PRO A 148 -15.29 -1.84 4.13
CA PRO A 148 -16.52 -1.07 4.02
C PRO A 148 -16.29 0.12 3.06
N LYS A 149 -16.93 0.08 1.88
CA LYS A 149 -16.99 1.23 0.97
C LYS A 149 -17.75 2.37 1.67
N ARG A 150 -17.19 3.57 1.66
CA ARG A 150 -17.85 4.79 2.14
C ARG A 150 -18.00 5.79 1.01
#